data_AF-A0A3C0N3W3-F1
#
_entry.id   AF-A0A3C0N3W3-F1
#
_cell.length_a   1.000
_cell.length_b   1.000
_cell.length_c   1.000
_cell.angle_alpha   90.00
_cell.angle_beta   90.00
_cell.angle_gamma   90.00
#
_symmetry.space_group_name_H-M   'P 1'
#
loop_
_entity.id
_entity.type
_entity.pdbx_description
1 polymer ?
#
loop_
_entity_poly.entity_id
_entity_poly.type
_entity_poly.pdbx_seq_one_letter_code
_entity_poly.pdbx_strand_id
1 'polypeptide(L)'
;RDKWNQEILPRREELLRRFPDFAPCLSLQQTGNNLEYSFYLVPVTRKAVELKEYLPNFFPMLQQFQPIEMMWRDTGATEIDLFLEMFPSQALLEKGLEDKKKEKIRREKLREARIVLAKIGILTLIVASINIFGSAAEKSKATMCQTDNQPSGVQR
;
A
#
# COMPACT_ATOMS: atom_id res chain seq x y z
N ARG A 1 -39.66 6.64 -15.29
CA ARG A 1 -39.28 7.80 -14.46
C ARG A 1 -39.85 7.69 -13.04
N ASP A 2 -41.12 7.33 -12.86
CA ASP A 2 -41.71 7.20 -11.51
C ASP A 2 -41.00 6.18 -10.61
N LYS A 3 -40.69 4.99 -11.15
CA LYS A 3 -39.90 3.96 -10.45
C LYS A 3 -38.54 4.47 -9.96
N TRP A 4 -37.86 5.31 -10.77
CA TRP A 4 -36.59 5.93 -10.37
C TRP A 4 -36.76 6.86 -9.17
N ASN A 5 -37.79 7.72 -9.21
CA ASN A 5 -38.04 8.66 -8.10
C ASN A 5 -38.40 7.93 -6.80
N GLN A 6 -39.14 6.83 -6.89
CA GLN A 6 -39.57 6.06 -5.72
C GLN A 6 -38.45 5.21 -5.13
N GLU A 7 -37.61 4.59 -5.96
CA GLU A 7 -36.62 3.62 -5.47
C GLU A 7 -35.23 4.25 -5.33
N ILE A 8 -34.80 5.11 -6.25
CA ILE A 8 -33.41 5.55 -6.33
C ILE A 8 -33.14 6.80 -5.50
N LEU A 9 -34.07 7.76 -5.52
CA LEU A 9 -33.89 8.98 -4.74
C LEU A 9 -33.79 8.74 -3.22
N PRO A 10 -34.57 7.86 -2.59
CA PRO A 10 -34.40 7.57 -1.16
C PRO A 10 -33.03 6.97 -0.82
N ARG A 11 -32.43 6.20 -1.75
CA ARG A 11 -31.09 5.63 -1.57
C ARG A 11 -30.00 6.70 -1.52
N ARG A 12 -30.27 7.92 -2.00
CA ARG A 12 -29.37 9.07 -1.89
C ARG A 12 -29.07 9.42 -0.43
N GLU A 13 -30.10 9.39 0.43
CA GLU A 13 -29.94 9.71 1.86
C GLU A 13 -29.07 8.65 2.55
N GLU A 14 -29.28 7.38 2.22
CA GLU A 14 -28.48 6.28 2.75
C GLU A 14 -27.01 6.36 2.30
N LEU A 15 -26.76 6.73 1.03
CA LEU A 15 -25.42 6.98 0.51
C LEU A 15 -24.74 8.12 1.27
N LEU A 16 -25.42 9.26 1.45
CA LEU A 16 -24.90 10.40 2.22
C LEU A 16 -24.60 10.02 3.68
N ARG A 17 -25.46 9.20 4.29
CA ARG A 17 -25.28 8.74 5.67
C ARG A 17 -24.05 7.83 5.83
N ARG A 18 -23.81 6.92 4.87
CA ARG A 18 -22.70 5.96 4.90
C ARG A 18 -21.39 6.52 4.37
N PHE A 19 -21.46 7.52 3.49
CA PHE A 19 -20.33 8.15 2.82
C PHE A 19 -20.41 9.68 2.92
N PRO A 20 -20.29 10.25 4.14
CA PRO A 20 -20.48 11.68 4.37
C PRO A 20 -19.48 12.58 3.63
N ASP A 21 -18.31 12.06 3.27
CA ASP A 21 -17.30 12.83 2.53
C ASP A 21 -17.42 12.71 1.01
N PHE A 22 -18.48 12.05 0.53
CA PHE A 22 -18.77 11.89 -0.90
C PHE A 22 -20.16 12.45 -1.23
N ALA A 23 -20.24 13.18 -2.34
CA ALA A 23 -21.51 13.58 -2.93
C ALA A 23 -21.98 12.52 -3.93
N PRO A 24 -23.13 11.85 -3.69
CA PRO A 24 -23.71 10.95 -4.68
C PRO A 24 -24.35 11.71 -5.82
N CYS A 25 -23.93 11.35 -7.04
CA CYS A 25 -24.47 11.84 -8.29
C CYS A 25 -25.31 10.74 -8.92
N LEU A 26 -26.61 11.00 -9.00
CA LEU A 26 -27.63 10.11 -9.57
C LEU A 26 -28.34 10.90 -10.67
N SER A 27 -28.08 10.55 -11.92
CA SER A 27 -28.66 11.24 -13.07
C SER A 27 -29.44 10.26 -13.92
N LEU A 28 -30.59 10.70 -14.42
CA LEU A 28 -31.41 9.98 -15.38
C LEU A 28 -31.63 10.88 -16.58
N GLN A 29 -31.31 10.40 -17.78
CA GLN A 29 -31.49 11.13 -19.03
C GLN A 29 -32.26 10.30 -20.05
N GLN A 30 -32.84 10.98 -21.04
CA GLN A 30 -33.49 10.36 -22.18
C GLN A 30 -32.58 10.55 -23.40
N THR A 31 -32.19 9.46 -24.04
CA THR A 31 -31.34 9.47 -25.25
C THR A 31 -32.14 8.80 -26.38
N GLY A 32 -32.75 9.61 -27.25
CA GLY A 32 -33.72 9.12 -28.23
C GLY A 32 -34.93 8.46 -27.56
N ASN A 33 -35.20 7.20 -27.89
CA ASN A 33 -36.27 6.42 -27.27
C ASN A 33 -35.84 5.68 -26.00
N ASN A 34 -34.55 5.72 -25.64
CA ASN A 34 -34.01 4.98 -24.50
C ASN A 34 -33.84 5.88 -23.28
N LEU A 35 -33.94 5.27 -22.10
CA LEU A 35 -33.59 5.89 -20.83
C LEU A 35 -32.20 5.40 -20.41
N GLU A 36 -31.37 6.33 -19.96
CA GLU A 36 -30.04 6.03 -19.45
C GLU A 36 -29.85 6.65 -18.08
N TYR A 37 -29.08 5.99 -17.23
CA TYR A 37 -28.74 6.48 -15.91
C TYR A 37 -27.22 6.57 -15.71
N SER A 38 -26.79 7.41 -14.78
CA SER A 38 -25.44 7.37 -14.24
C SER A 38 -25.48 7.43 -12.72
N PHE A 39 -24.63 6.63 -12.10
CA PHE A 39 -24.37 6.61 -10.67
C PHE A 39 -22.86 6.73 -10.44
N TYR A 40 -22.45 7.77 -9.72
CA TYR A 40 -21.06 7.95 -9.30
C TYR A 40 -20.97 8.73 -8.00
N LEU A 41 -19.83 8.63 -7.33
CA LEU A 41 -19.55 9.35 -6.08
C LEU A 41 -18.41 10.36 -6.29
N VAL A 42 -18.67 11.63 -5.97
CA VAL A 42 -17.68 12.71 -6.07
C VAL A 42 -17.10 12.99 -4.67
N PRO A 43 -15.77 12.92 -4.48
CA PRO A 43 -15.18 13.28 -3.20
C PRO A 43 -15.35 14.79 -2.95
N VAL A 44 -15.86 15.16 -1.77
CA VAL A 44 -16.05 16.57 -1.38
C VAL A 44 -15.08 17.03 -0.29
N THR A 45 -14.34 16.11 0.32
CA THR A 45 -13.29 16.42 1.30
C THR A 45 -11.92 15.92 0.84
N ARG A 46 -10.85 16.51 1.39
CA ARG A 46 -9.47 16.04 1.16
C ARG A 46 -9.29 14.57 1.54
N LYS A 47 -9.94 14.13 2.63
CA LYS A 47 -9.88 12.74 3.10
C LYS A 47 -10.49 11.78 2.09
N ALA A 48 -11.62 12.14 1.48
CA ALA A 48 -12.23 11.37 0.40
C ALA A 48 -11.38 11.33 -0.86
N VAL A 49 -10.65 12.41 -1.19
CA VAL A 49 -9.68 12.40 -2.29
C VAL A 49 -8.55 11.40 -2.03
N GLU A 50 -7.97 11.39 -0.82
CA GLU A 50 -6.93 10.42 -0.45
C GLU A 50 -7.47 8.98 -0.47
N LEU A 51 -8.68 8.74 0.05
CA LEU A 51 -9.35 7.45 -0.03
C LEU A 51 -9.53 6.99 -1.48
N LYS A 52 -9.97 7.89 -2.36
CA LYS A 52 -10.15 7.63 -3.79
C LYS A 52 -8.84 7.25 -4.46
N GLU A 53 -7.78 8.01 -4.25
CA GLU A 53 -6.45 7.73 -4.83
C GLU A 53 -5.92 6.37 -4.38
N TYR A 54 -6.23 5.99 -3.14
CA TYR A 54 -5.80 4.74 -2.57
C TYR A 54 -6.64 3.53 -3.00
N LEU A 55 -7.91 3.77 -3.37
CA LEU A 55 -8.90 2.77 -3.74
C LEU A 55 -9.58 3.14 -5.08
N PRO A 56 -8.83 3.26 -6.18
CA PRO A 56 -9.34 3.80 -7.45
C PRO A 56 -10.44 2.94 -8.09
N ASN A 57 -10.49 1.65 -7.78
CA ASN A 57 -11.48 0.70 -8.31
C ASN A 57 -12.71 0.51 -7.41
N PHE A 58 -12.77 1.20 -6.26
CA PHE A 58 -13.81 0.99 -5.25
C PHE A 58 -15.00 1.93 -5.43
N PHE A 59 -14.81 3.04 -6.12
CA PHE A 59 -15.85 4.01 -6.38
C PHE A 59 -16.28 3.92 -7.84
N PRO A 60 -17.58 3.92 -8.16
CA PRO A 60 -18.03 4.19 -9.52
C PRO A 60 -17.60 5.62 -9.84
N MET A 61 -16.50 5.78 -10.58
CA MET A 61 -15.84 7.07 -10.78
C MET A 61 -16.11 7.69 -12.15
N LEU A 62 -16.46 6.88 -13.13
CA LEU A 62 -16.73 7.35 -14.47
C LEU A 62 -18.20 7.71 -14.55
N GLN A 63 -18.47 8.97 -14.89
CA GLN A 63 -19.79 9.41 -15.33
C GLN A 63 -20.08 8.76 -16.69
N GLN A 64 -20.46 7.49 -16.64
CA GLN A 64 -20.90 6.73 -17.79
C GLN A 64 -22.40 6.56 -17.65
N PHE A 65 -23.10 6.95 -18.71
CA PHE A 65 -24.51 6.64 -18.86
C PHE A 65 -24.64 5.20 -19.33
N GLN A 66 -25.46 4.45 -18.61
CA GLN A 66 -25.78 3.06 -18.89
C GLN A 66 -27.29 2.91 -19.14
N PRO A 67 -27.72 1.94 -19.95
CA PRO A 67 -29.13 1.64 -20.14
C PRO A 67 -29.86 1.44 -18.80
N ILE A 68 -31.03 2.05 -18.64
CA ILE A 68 -31.81 2.01 -17.39
C ILE A 68 -32.14 0.59 -16.92
N GLU A 69 -32.16 -0.36 -17.85
CA GLU A 69 -32.38 -1.78 -17.60
C GLU A 69 -31.26 -2.41 -16.76
N MET A 70 -30.04 -1.87 -16.82
CA MET A 70 -28.91 -2.36 -16.02
C MET A 70 -28.98 -1.93 -14.55
N MET A 71 -29.82 -0.94 -14.23
CA MET A 71 -29.96 -0.43 -12.86
C MET A 71 -30.58 -1.45 -11.92
N TRP A 72 -31.56 -2.22 -12.41
CA TRP A 72 -32.23 -3.27 -11.65
C TRP A 72 -31.76 -4.63 -12.11
N ARG A 73 -31.26 -5.43 -11.17
CA ARG A 73 -30.89 -6.82 -11.46
C ARG A 73 -32.10 -7.73 -11.38
N ASP A 74 -31.94 -8.93 -11.95
CA ASP A 74 -32.94 -10.00 -11.87
C ASP A 74 -33.31 -10.39 -10.44
N THR A 75 -32.42 -10.13 -9.48
CA THR A 75 -32.65 -10.35 -8.03
C THR A 75 -33.53 -9.28 -7.38
N GLY A 76 -33.92 -8.23 -8.12
CA GLY A 76 -34.64 -7.07 -7.60
C GLY A 76 -33.76 -6.03 -6.91
N ALA A 77 -32.47 -6.33 -6.68
CA ALA A 77 -31.51 -5.37 -6.13
C ALA A 77 -31.09 -4.34 -7.19
N THR A 78 -30.87 -3.10 -6.75
CA THR A 78 -30.33 -2.04 -7.60
C THR A 78 -28.81 -2.05 -7.59
N GLU A 79 -28.18 -1.42 -8.58
CA GLU A 79 -26.72 -1.23 -8.58
C GLU A 79 -26.21 -0.50 -7.31
N ILE A 80 -27.02 0.42 -6.78
CA ILE A 80 -26.70 1.11 -5.53
C ILE A 80 -26.72 0.14 -4.34
N ASP A 81 -27.66 -0.81 -4.31
CA ASP A 81 -27.72 -1.81 -3.22
C ASP A 81 -26.47 -2.69 -3.22
N LEU A 82 -26.02 -3.12 -4.39
CA LEU A 82 -24.78 -3.88 -4.54
C LEU A 82 -23.55 -3.07 -4.13
N PHE A 83 -23.51 -1.79 -4.51
CA PHE A 83 -22.46 -0.89 -4.07
C PHE A 83 -22.43 -0.77 -2.54
N LEU A 84 -23.59 -0.58 -1.90
CA LEU A 84 -23.72 -0.48 -0.45
C LEU A 84 -23.44 -1.79 0.28
N GLU A 85 -23.61 -2.94 -0.38
CA GLU A 85 -23.25 -4.26 0.15
C GLU A 85 -21.73 -4.49 0.11
N MET A 86 -21.10 -4.21 -1.04
CA MET A 86 -19.65 -4.33 -1.20
C MET A 86 -18.89 -3.32 -0.34
N PHE A 87 -19.45 -2.13 -0.16
CA PHE A 87 -18.85 -1.03 0.58
C PHE A 87 -19.84 -0.52 1.64
N PRO A 88 -19.84 -1.12 2.84
CA PRO A 88 -20.88 -0.85 3.82
C PRO A 88 -20.81 0.56 4.41
N SER A 89 -19.61 1.15 4.50
CA SER A 89 -19.42 2.51 4.99
C SER A 89 -18.03 3.07 4.68
N GLN A 90 -17.94 4.40 4.66
CA GLN A 90 -16.67 5.12 4.57
C GLN A 90 -15.72 4.77 5.72
N ALA A 91 -16.23 4.60 6.95
CA ALA A 91 -15.43 4.28 8.13
C ALA A 91 -14.63 2.97 7.97
N LEU A 92 -15.22 1.97 7.30
CA LEU A 92 -14.51 0.71 7.00
C LEU A 92 -13.39 0.92 5.99
N LEU A 93 -13.62 1.74 4.95
CA LEU A 93 -12.61 2.06 3.95
C LEU A 93 -11.43 2.82 4.57
N GLU A 94 -11.70 3.76 5.47
CA GLU A 94 -10.70 4.50 6.22
C GLU A 94 -9.84 3.61 7.10
N LYS A 95 -10.46 2.67 7.81
CA LYS A 95 -9.73 1.69 8.61
C LYS A 95 -8.77 0.87 7.72
N GLY A 96 -9.24 0.42 6.56
CA GLY A 96 -8.41 -0.30 5.59
C GLY A 96 -7.24 0.54 5.04
N LEU A 97 -7.44 1.83 4.83
CA LEU A 97 -6.38 2.78 4.46
C LEU A 97 -5.32 2.88 5.55
N GLU A 98 -5.74 3.07 6.80
CA GLU A 98 -4.83 3.19 7.95
C GLU A 98 -4.04 1.90 8.20
N ASP A 99 -4.69 0.74 8.11
CA ASP A 99 -4.02 -0.55 8.30
C ASP A 99 -2.96 -0.80 7.22
N LYS A 100 -3.23 -0.45 5.96
CA LYS A 100 -2.22 -0.57 4.91
C LYS A 100 -1.10 0.48 5.01
N LYS A 101 -1.39 1.71 5.48
CA LYS A 101 -0.34 2.71 5.79
C LYS A 101 0.62 2.17 6.86
N LYS A 102 0.08 1.60 7.94
CA LYS A 102 0.87 0.95 9.00
C LYS A 102 1.72 -0.20 8.46
N GLU A 103 1.14 -1.03 7.59
CA GLU A 103 1.87 -2.13 6.96
C GLU A 103 3.02 -1.64 6.07
N LYS A 104 2.83 -0.56 5.29
CA LYS A 104 3.90 0.05 4.50
C LYS A 104 5.05 0.53 5.37
N ILE A 105 4.74 1.27 6.45
CA ILE A 105 5.75 1.76 7.41
C ILE A 105 6.50 0.58 8.05
N ARG A 106 5.78 -0.49 8.42
CA ARG A 106 6.39 -1.70 9.00
C ARG A 106 7.39 -2.35 8.03
N ARG A 107 7.05 -2.44 6.75
CA ARG A 107 7.94 -2.98 5.70
C ARG A 107 9.17 -2.13 5.50
N GLU A 108 9.03 -0.80 5.49
CA GLU A 108 10.15 0.13 5.39
C GLU A 108 11.11 -0.01 6.57
N LYS A 109 10.60 -0.02 7.81
CA LYS A 109 11.42 -0.26 9.02
C LYS A 109 12.14 -1.61 8.98
N LEU A 110 11.47 -2.67 8.52
CA LEU A 110 12.08 -3.99 8.38
C LEU A 110 13.21 -3.99 7.33
N ARG A 111 13.03 -3.25 6.23
CA ARG A 111 14.06 -3.08 5.20
C ARG A 111 15.28 -2.34 5.76
N GLU A 112 15.07 -1.26 6.50
CA GLU A 112 16.15 -0.51 7.15
C GLU A 112 16.91 -1.38 8.16
N ALA A 113 16.20 -2.12 9.02
CA ALA A 113 16.80 -3.02 9.98
C ALA A 113 17.67 -4.09 9.30
N ARG A 114 17.22 -4.66 8.17
CA ARG A 114 18.01 -5.62 7.38
C ARG A 114 19.29 -4.99 6.82
N ILE A 115 19.22 -3.76 6.33
CA ILE A 115 20.39 -3.03 5.83
C ILE A 115 21.39 -2.77 6.95
N VAL A 116 20.91 -2.35 8.14
CA VAL A 116 21.77 -2.12 9.30
C VAL A 116 22.45 -3.42 9.74
N LEU A 117 21.70 -4.53 9.83
CA LEU A 117 22.26 -5.85 10.16
C LEU A 117 23.32 -6.29 9.15
N ALA A 118 23.08 -6.08 7.85
CA ALA A 118 24.07 -6.40 6.81
C ALA A 118 25.34 -5.57 6.97
N LYS A 119 25.23 -4.26 7.26
CA LYS A 119 26.40 -3.40 7.52
C LYS A 119 27.20 -3.85 8.74
N ILE A 120 26.52 -4.21 9.83
CA ILE A 120 27.17 -4.75 11.03
C ILE A 120 27.89 -6.05 10.69
N GLY A 121 27.24 -6.97 9.98
CA GLY A 121 27.84 -8.24 9.56
C GLY A 121 29.11 -8.06 8.73
N ILE A 122 29.10 -7.15 7.75
CA ILE A 122 30.28 -6.81 6.94
C ILE A 122 31.40 -6.26 7.81
N LEU A 123 31.11 -5.31 8.71
CA LEU A 123 32.11 -4.71 9.59
C LEU A 123 32.77 -5.77 10.50
N THR A 124 31.97 -6.65 11.10
CA THR A 124 32.47 -7.75 11.93
C THR A 124 33.40 -8.68 11.14
N LEU A 125 33.05 -8.97 9.89
CA LEU A 125 33.85 -9.84 9.02
C LEU A 125 35.19 -9.20 8.63
N ILE A 126 35.21 -7.88 8.40
CA ILE A 126 36.43 -7.10 8.16
C ILE A 126 37.32 -7.14 9.40
N VAL A 127 36.78 -6.86 10.59
CA VAL A 127 37.53 -6.88 11.86
C VAL A 127 38.12 -8.28 12.13
N ALA A 128 37.33 -9.34 11.94
CA ALA A 128 37.80 -10.71 12.07
C ALA A 128 38.95 -11.02 11.10
N SER A 129 38.84 -10.57 9.85
CA SER A 129 39.89 -10.76 8.83
C SER A 129 41.17 -10.02 9.22
N ILE A 130 41.08 -8.76 9.65
CA ILE A 130 42.24 -7.98 10.12
C ILE A 130 42.95 -8.70 11.27
N ASN A 131 42.20 -9.24 12.24
CA ASN A 131 42.79 -9.99 13.34
C ASN A 131 43.49 -11.28 12.89
N ILE A 132 42.91 -12.03 11.95
CA ILE A 132 43.52 -13.25 11.39
C ILE A 132 44.81 -12.92 10.63
N PHE A 133 44.77 -11.94 9.72
CA PHE A 133 45.94 -11.55 8.92
C PHE A 133 47.01 -10.84 9.75
N GLY A 134 46.62 -10.04 10.74
CA GLY A 134 47.54 -9.41 11.71
C GLY A 134 48.26 -10.45 12.56
N SER A 135 47.54 -11.42 13.10
CA SER A 135 48.13 -12.55 13.85
C SER A 135 49.07 -13.40 12.98
N ALA A 136 48.72 -13.63 11.72
CA ALA A 136 49.58 -14.34 10.77
C ALA A 136 50.85 -13.53 10.40
N ALA A 137 50.72 -12.21 10.24
CA ALA A 137 51.85 -11.33 9.96
C ALA A 137 52.81 -11.17 11.14
N GLU A 138 52.30 -11.13 12.38
CA GLU A 138 53.14 -11.15 13.59
C GLU A 138 53.88 -12.48 13.75
N LYS A 139 53.22 -13.61 13.49
CA LYS A 139 53.90 -14.92 13.44
C LYS A 139 54.98 -14.98 12.36
N SER A 140 54.74 -14.38 11.19
CA SER A 140 55.72 -14.33 10.11
C SER A 140 56.92 -13.42 10.42
N LYS A 141 56.70 -12.27 11.07
CA LYS A 141 57.79 -11.38 11.52
C LYS A 141 58.61 -11.98 12.66
N ALA A 142 57.98 -12.73 13.57
CA ALA A 142 58.68 -13.44 14.64
C ALA A 142 59.65 -14.52 14.09
N THR A 143 59.31 -15.17 12.98
CA THR A 143 60.18 -16.17 12.32
C THR A 143 61.33 -15.52 11.54
N MET A 144 61.17 -14.30 11.03
CA MET A 144 62.21 -13.63 10.22
C MET A 144 63.30 -12.90 11.04
N CYS A 145 63.07 -12.64 12.32
CA CYS A 145 64.06 -11.99 13.20
C CYS A 145 64.97 -12.98 13.98
N GLN A 146 64.97 -14.27 13.64
CA GLN A 146 65.80 -15.29 14.31
C GLN A 146 67.02 -15.77 13.50
N THR A 147 67.44 -15.04 12.47
CA THR A 147 68.74 -15.25 11.81
C THR A 147 69.51 -13.96 11.79
N ASP A 148 70.23 -13.70 12.88
CA ASP A 148 71.64 -13.28 12.84
C ASP A 148 72.08 -12.99 14.26
N ASN A 149 72.97 -13.85 14.76
CA ASN A 149 74.10 -13.56 15.65
C ASN A 149 74.46 -14.83 16.44
N GLN A 150 75.37 -15.63 15.91
CA GLN A 150 76.23 -16.45 16.76
C GLN A 150 77.69 -16.01 16.52
N PRO A 151 78.36 -15.42 17.52
CA PRO A 151 79.75 -15.02 17.42
C PRO A 151 80.68 -16.21 17.72
N SER A 152 81.79 -16.23 16.98
CA SER A 152 83.15 -16.63 17.42
C SER A 152 83.39 -18.04 17.96
N GLY A 153 84.33 -18.76 17.36
CA GLY A 153 84.94 -19.93 18.00
C GLY A 153 86.04 -20.61 17.20
N VAL A 154 87.25 -20.04 17.24
CA VAL A 154 88.52 -20.70 16.87
C VAL A 154 88.77 -21.91 17.79
N GLN A 155 89.21 -23.05 17.22
CA GLN A 155 90.14 -24.07 17.76
C GLN A 155 89.98 -25.36 16.91
N ARG A 156 91.00 -26.10 16.49
CA ARG A 156 92.47 -26.04 16.61
C ARG A 156 93.04 -26.88 15.47
#